data_AF-A0A7C6UX52-F1
#
_entry.id   AF-A0A7C6UX52-F1
#
_cell.length_a   1.000
_cell.length_b   1.000
_cell.length_c   1.000
_cell.angle_alpha   90.00
_cell.angle_beta   90.00
_cell.angle_gamma   90.00
#
_symmetry.space_group_name_H-M   'P 1'
#
loop_
_entity.id
_entity.type
_entity.pdbx_description
1 polymer ?
#
loop_
_entity_poly.entity_id
_entity_poly.type
_entity_poly.pdbx_seq_one_letter_code
_entity_poly.pdbx_strand_id
1 'polypeptide(L)'
;MKFIRNTDYIHKIIVLALFISTLLLIHMVQVVSAIPGEEDPLVLKSYLDQENAKLNEEIKRLNDIINELNVKADNLVKKNESLSAKLEELSSARQFEAIEVKAGSKVMLGASTEIVLRSGKATAIAGTYGGLADLAAGVDLQTGDNVTPNHLLLIARDDGRGIVAETDIWVLIKGKYTIETDEEKEEE
;
A
#
# COMPACT_ATOMS: atom_id res chain seq x y z
N MET A 1 -85.55 -46.68 -64.44
CA MET A 1 -84.41 -45.87 -63.94
C MET A 1 -84.47 -45.86 -62.41
N LYS A 2 -83.62 -46.64 -61.74
CA LYS A 2 -83.51 -46.65 -60.27
C LYS A 2 -82.03 -46.76 -59.89
N PHE A 3 -81.37 -45.60 -59.96
CA PHE A 3 -80.22 -45.27 -59.12
C PHE A 3 -80.67 -45.45 -57.67
N ILE A 4 -79.97 -46.27 -56.87
CA ILE A 4 -79.70 -46.14 -55.42
C ILE A 4 -78.98 -47.44 -55.03
N ARG A 5 -77.64 -47.47 -55.11
CA ARG A 5 -76.77 -48.50 -54.49
C ARG A 5 -75.51 -47.91 -53.84
N ASN A 6 -75.46 -46.59 -53.69
CA ASN A 6 -74.31 -45.84 -53.14
C ASN A 6 -74.55 -45.24 -51.75
N THR A 7 -75.78 -45.32 -51.21
CA THR A 7 -76.13 -44.74 -49.89
C THR A 7 -75.40 -45.41 -48.74
N ASP A 8 -75.14 -46.72 -48.84
CA ASP A 8 -74.49 -47.48 -47.78
C ASP A 8 -72.99 -47.17 -47.65
N TYR A 9 -72.32 -46.87 -48.77
CA TYR A 9 -70.91 -46.45 -48.77
C TYR A 9 -70.74 -45.04 -48.19
N ILE A 10 -71.67 -44.13 -48.52
CA ILE A 10 -71.66 -42.76 -47.99
C ILE A 10 -71.90 -42.76 -46.47
N HIS A 11 -72.82 -43.59 -45.97
CA HIS A 11 -73.05 -43.72 -44.53
C HIS A 11 -71.81 -44.26 -43.80
N LYS A 12 -71.11 -45.26 -44.36
CA LYS A 12 -69.88 -45.80 -43.76
C LYS A 12 -68.75 -44.77 -43.70
N ILE A 13 -68.62 -43.93 -44.73
CA ILE A 13 -67.61 -42.85 -44.75
C ILE A 13 -67.94 -41.77 -43.72
N ILE A 14 -69.22 -41.40 -43.56
CA ILE A 14 -69.65 -40.42 -42.56
C ILE A 14 -69.42 -40.94 -41.14
N VAL A 15 -69.72 -42.21 -40.86
CA VAL A 15 -69.48 -42.83 -39.55
C VAL A 15 -67.98 -42.90 -39.24
N LEU A 16 -67.15 -43.23 -40.24
CA LEU A 16 -65.69 -43.25 -40.08
C LEU A 16 -65.11 -41.84 -39.84
N ALA A 17 -65.62 -40.83 -40.55
CA ALA A 17 -65.22 -39.43 -40.36
C ALA A 17 -65.62 -38.90 -38.97
N LEU A 18 -66.81 -39.27 -38.47
CA LEU A 18 -67.25 -38.96 -37.11
C LEU A 18 -66.38 -39.67 -36.05
N PHE A 19 -65.96 -40.90 -36.31
CA PHE A 19 -65.07 -41.63 -35.42
C PHE A 19 -63.65 -41.02 -35.37
N ILE A 20 -63.12 -40.58 -36.51
CA ILE A 20 -61.81 -39.90 -36.57
C ILE A 20 -61.88 -38.51 -35.93
N SER A 21 -62.99 -37.79 -36.10
CA SER A 21 -63.26 -36.50 -35.45
C SER A 21 -63.30 -36.60 -33.93
N THR A 22 -63.93 -37.66 -33.40
CA THR A 22 -63.96 -37.91 -31.94
C THR A 22 -62.61 -38.35 -31.39
N LEU A 23 -61.78 -39.04 -32.19
CA LEU A 23 -60.41 -39.41 -31.81
C LEU A 23 -59.45 -38.20 -31.75
N LEU A 24 -59.64 -37.21 -32.64
CA LEU A 24 -58.87 -35.96 -32.66
C LEU A 24 -59.17 -35.04 -31.45
N LEU A 25 -60.34 -35.19 -30.82
CA LEU A 25 -60.73 -34.41 -29.63
C LEU A 25 -60.10 -34.90 -28.31
N ILE A 26 -59.45 -36.08 -28.28
CA ILE A 26 -58.97 -36.72 -27.03
C ILE A 26 -57.54 -36.28 -26.64
N HIS A 27 -56.83 -35.49 -27.44
CA HIS A 27 -55.45 -35.09 -27.12
C HIS A 27 -55.31 -33.75 -26.38
N MET A 28 -55.79 -33.69 -25.14
CA MET A 28 -55.32 -32.72 -24.14
C MET A 28 -55.05 -33.44 -22.83
N VAL A 29 -53.89 -34.10 -22.75
CA VAL A 29 -53.27 -34.40 -21.45
C VAL A 29 -52.75 -33.06 -20.93
N GLN A 30 -53.47 -32.44 -20.00
CA GLN A 30 -52.86 -31.39 -19.20
C GLN A 30 -51.78 -32.07 -18.35
N VAL A 31 -50.51 -31.81 -18.70
CA VAL A 31 -49.41 -31.93 -17.76
C VAL A 31 -49.78 -31.01 -16.60
N VAL A 32 -50.23 -31.57 -15.48
CA VAL A 32 -50.20 -30.86 -14.22
C VAL A 32 -48.74 -30.74 -13.88
N SER A 33 -48.09 -29.68 -14.38
CA SER A 33 -46.91 -29.15 -13.76
C SER A 33 -47.37 -28.68 -12.39
N ALA A 34 -47.12 -29.49 -11.36
CA ALA A 34 -47.10 -28.96 -10.01
C ALA A 34 -46.14 -27.77 -10.04
N ILE A 35 -46.69 -26.56 -9.96
CA ILE A 35 -45.91 -25.35 -9.78
C ILE A 35 -45.33 -25.50 -8.38
N PRO A 36 -44.03 -25.78 -8.20
CA PRO A 36 -43.46 -25.84 -6.87
C PRO A 36 -43.36 -24.38 -6.41
N GLY A 37 -44.23 -23.97 -5.49
CA GLY A 37 -44.14 -22.62 -4.91
C GLY A 37 -45.43 -21.96 -4.44
N GLU A 38 -46.57 -22.67 -4.34
CA GLU A 38 -47.85 -22.03 -3.94
C GLU A 38 -48.44 -22.53 -2.62
N GLU A 39 -47.81 -23.50 -1.94
CA GLU A 39 -48.18 -23.87 -0.57
C GLU A 39 -47.03 -23.55 0.39
N ASP A 40 -47.23 -22.56 1.26
CA ASP A 40 -46.34 -22.30 2.40
C ASP A 40 -46.30 -23.55 3.29
N PRO A 41 -45.16 -24.26 3.38
CA PRO A 41 -45.08 -25.45 4.20
C PRO A 41 -45.24 -25.06 5.67
N LEU A 42 -46.13 -25.75 6.38
CA LEU A 42 -46.29 -25.58 7.82
C LEU A 42 -45.02 -26.05 8.54
N VAL A 43 -44.17 -25.10 8.92
CA VAL A 43 -42.98 -25.35 9.74
C VAL A 43 -43.32 -25.18 11.22
N LEU A 44 -42.73 -26.03 12.06
CA LEU A 44 -42.87 -25.91 13.51
C LEU A 44 -42.15 -24.63 13.98
N LYS A 45 -42.79 -23.86 14.87
CA LYS A 45 -42.19 -22.66 15.47
C LYS A 45 -40.80 -22.93 16.05
N SER A 46 -40.58 -24.10 16.65
CA SER A 46 -39.29 -24.50 17.23
C SER A 46 -38.17 -24.65 16.18
N TYR A 47 -38.50 -25.09 14.96
CA TYR A 47 -37.52 -25.21 13.87
C TYR A 47 -37.08 -23.82 13.39
N LEU A 48 -38.04 -22.90 13.22
CA LEU A 48 -37.76 -21.52 12.86
C LEU A 48 -36.96 -20.78 13.95
N ASP A 49 -37.35 -20.96 15.22
CA ASP A 49 -36.63 -20.40 16.37
C ASP A 49 -35.19 -20.94 16.44
N GLN A 50 -34.99 -22.24 16.20
CA GLN A 50 -33.67 -22.87 16.17
C GLN A 50 -32.80 -22.31 15.04
N GLU A 51 -33.36 -22.16 13.83
CA GLU A 51 -32.61 -21.64 12.70
C GLU A 51 -32.24 -20.16 12.88
N ASN A 52 -33.17 -19.36 13.40
CA ASN A 52 -32.89 -17.97 13.79
C ASN A 52 -31.81 -17.88 14.87
N ALA A 53 -31.81 -18.80 15.85
CA ALA A 53 -30.77 -18.85 16.87
C ALA A 53 -29.39 -19.12 16.27
N LYS A 54 -29.26 -20.10 15.36
CA LYS A 54 -28.01 -20.37 14.64
C LYS A 54 -27.57 -19.16 13.81
N LEU A 55 -28.49 -18.53 13.09
CA LEU A 55 -28.20 -17.38 12.25
C LEU A 55 -27.68 -16.20 13.09
N ASN A 56 -28.27 -15.96 14.26
CA ASN A 56 -27.81 -14.95 15.20
C ASN A 56 -26.41 -15.27 15.77
N GLU A 57 -26.12 -16.55 16.04
CA GLU A 57 -24.77 -16.96 16.45
C GLU A 57 -23.74 -16.74 15.35
N GLU A 58 -24.07 -17.05 14.09
CA GLU A 58 -23.20 -16.84 12.94
C GLU A 58 -22.95 -15.34 12.70
N ILE A 59 -23.99 -14.50 12.77
CA ILE A 59 -23.88 -13.04 12.69
C ILE A 59 -22.93 -12.51 13.79
N LYS A 60 -23.06 -13.03 15.02
CA LYS A 60 -22.16 -12.65 16.11
C LYS A 60 -20.71 -13.01 15.81
N ARG A 61 -20.45 -14.24 15.35
CA ARG A 61 -19.10 -14.69 14.97
C ARG A 61 -18.53 -13.83 13.84
N LEU A 62 -19.33 -13.50 12.83
CA LEU A 62 -18.91 -12.63 11.73
C LEU A 62 -18.56 -11.23 12.22
N ASN A 63 -19.36 -10.65 13.12
CA ASN A 63 -19.06 -9.34 13.72
C ASN A 63 -17.77 -9.38 14.55
N ASP A 64 -17.53 -10.44 15.31
CA ASP A 64 -16.30 -10.62 16.09
C ASP A 64 -15.08 -10.70 15.15
N ILE A 65 -15.18 -11.46 14.04
CA ILE A 65 -14.13 -11.56 13.02
C ILE A 65 -13.89 -10.21 12.35
N ILE A 66 -14.95 -9.47 11.98
CA ILE A 66 -14.83 -8.14 11.37
C ILE A 66 -14.08 -7.19 12.32
N ASN A 67 -14.42 -7.20 13.60
CA ASN A 67 -13.74 -6.39 14.61
C ASN A 67 -12.26 -6.76 14.74
N GLU A 68 -11.94 -8.06 14.79
CA GLU A 68 -10.55 -8.52 14.84
C GLU A 68 -9.76 -8.12 13.59
N LEU A 69 -10.36 -8.25 12.40
CA LEU A 69 -9.74 -7.87 11.13
C LEU A 69 -9.49 -6.36 11.07
N ASN A 70 -10.43 -5.54 11.53
CA ASN A 70 -10.26 -4.08 11.60
C ASN A 70 -9.10 -3.70 12.52
N VAL A 71 -9.00 -4.31 13.71
CA VAL A 71 -7.88 -4.09 14.63
C VAL A 71 -6.54 -4.50 14.01
N LYS A 72 -6.50 -5.64 13.29
CA LYS A 72 -5.29 -6.08 12.58
C LYS A 72 -4.92 -5.13 11.45
N ALA A 73 -5.90 -4.63 10.69
CA ALA A 73 -5.67 -3.67 9.62
C ALA A 73 -5.05 -2.37 10.18
N ASP A 74 -5.62 -1.81 11.26
CA ASP A 74 -5.10 -0.61 11.91
C ASP A 74 -3.66 -0.78 12.40
N ASN A 75 -3.36 -1.95 12.98
CA ASN A 75 -2.00 -2.25 13.44
C ASN A 75 -0.99 -2.37 12.29
N LEU A 76 -1.40 -2.97 11.16
CA LEU A 76 -0.56 -3.07 9.97
C LEU A 76 -0.30 -1.69 9.35
N VAL A 77 -1.32 -0.83 9.29
CA VAL A 77 -1.18 0.56 8.82
C VAL A 77 -0.17 1.31 9.68
N LYS A 78 -0.34 1.31 11.02
CA LYS A 78 0.60 1.97 11.94
C LYS A 78 2.03 1.42 11.82
N LYS A 79 2.16 0.10 11.65
CA LYS A 79 3.47 -0.53 11.46
C LYS A 79 4.13 -0.08 10.15
N ASN A 80 3.37 0.02 9.06
CA ASN A 80 3.85 0.52 7.78
C ASN A 80 4.29 1.98 7.86
N GLU A 81 3.53 2.84 8.54
CA GLU A 81 3.92 4.25 8.77
C GLU A 81 5.22 4.36 9.58
N SER A 82 5.39 3.52 10.61
CA SER A 82 6.63 3.50 11.39
C SER A 82 7.82 2.97 10.57
N LEU A 83 7.59 1.96 9.73
CA LEU A 83 8.61 1.39 8.85
C LEU A 83 9.04 2.37 7.76
N SER A 84 8.09 3.08 7.14
CA SER A 84 8.41 4.09 6.13
C SER A 84 9.20 5.25 6.75
N ALA A 85 8.81 5.74 7.93
CA ALA A 85 9.58 6.78 8.64
C ALA A 85 11.03 6.34 8.93
N LYS A 86 11.23 5.11 9.41
CA LYS A 86 12.57 4.55 9.64
C LYS A 86 13.37 4.36 8.35
N LEU A 87 12.71 4.05 7.24
CA LEU A 87 13.37 3.90 5.95
C LEU A 87 13.90 5.24 5.44
N GLU A 88 13.12 6.31 5.56
CA GLU A 88 13.54 7.67 5.20
C GLU A 88 14.70 8.18 6.09
N GLU A 89 14.67 7.87 7.39
CA GLU A 89 15.79 8.17 8.29
C GLU A 89 17.07 7.40 7.90
N LEU A 90 16.93 6.12 7.51
CA LEU A 90 18.08 5.31 7.08
C LEU A 90 18.60 5.69 5.69
N SER A 91 17.75 6.12 4.77
CA SER A 91 18.14 6.53 3.42
C SER A 91 18.95 7.83 3.47
N SER A 92 18.45 8.84 4.18
CA SER A 92 19.12 10.12 4.41
C SER A 92 20.48 9.94 5.11
N ALA A 93 20.59 9.02 6.07
CA ALA A 93 21.86 8.72 6.72
C ALA A 93 22.90 8.00 5.83
N ARG A 94 22.51 7.44 4.68
CA ARG A 94 23.37 6.56 3.86
C ARG A 94 23.78 7.13 2.51
N GLN A 95 23.18 8.23 2.07
CA GLN A 95 23.48 8.84 0.78
C GLN A 95 24.31 10.12 0.96
N PHE A 96 25.18 10.40 -0.01
CA PHE A 96 25.80 11.71 -0.12
C PHE A 96 24.80 12.72 -0.69
N GLU A 97 24.57 13.79 0.04
CA GLU A 97 23.84 14.97 -0.42
C GLU A 97 24.83 16.03 -0.92
N ALA A 98 24.49 16.69 -2.03
CA ALA A 98 25.26 17.81 -2.55
C ALA A 98 24.68 19.12 -2.04
N ILE A 99 25.48 19.87 -1.29
CA ILE A 99 25.03 21.06 -0.58
C ILE A 99 25.92 22.24 -0.97
N GLU A 100 25.29 23.37 -1.27
CA GLU A 100 25.97 24.65 -1.40
C GLU A 100 26.04 25.33 -0.03
N VAL A 101 27.22 25.79 0.36
CA VAL A 101 27.45 26.50 1.63
C VAL A 101 28.09 27.84 1.31
N LYS A 102 27.53 28.92 1.88
CA LYS A 102 28.01 30.28 1.65
C LYS A 102 29.28 30.57 2.41
N ALA A 103 30.10 31.47 1.86
CA ALA A 103 31.30 31.95 2.53
C ALA A 103 30.99 32.47 3.94
N GLY A 104 31.84 32.16 4.90
CA GLY A 104 31.69 32.51 6.32
C GLY A 104 30.90 31.49 7.14
N SER A 105 30.07 30.64 6.53
CA SER A 105 29.33 29.62 7.26
C SER A 105 30.23 28.48 7.75
N LYS A 106 29.85 27.88 8.88
CA LYS A 106 30.46 26.66 9.42
C LYS A 106 29.56 25.48 9.15
N VAL A 107 30.16 24.38 8.71
CA VAL A 107 29.49 23.08 8.62
C VAL A 107 29.98 22.25 9.79
N MET A 108 29.16 22.11 10.82
CA MET A 108 29.45 21.24 11.96
C MET A 108 28.98 19.83 11.63
N LEU A 109 29.81 18.84 11.96
CA LEU A 109 29.64 17.46 11.49
C LEU A 109 29.54 16.51 12.68
N GLY A 110 28.54 15.65 12.64
CA GLY A 110 28.34 14.62 13.66
C GLY A 110 29.25 13.40 13.48
N ALA A 111 29.15 12.47 14.43
CA ALA A 111 29.90 11.21 14.39
C ALA A 111 29.60 10.39 13.13
N SER A 112 30.65 9.76 12.58
CA SER A 112 30.60 8.93 11.36
C SER A 112 30.17 9.66 10.09
N THR A 113 30.17 11.00 10.10
CA THR A 113 29.92 11.78 8.90
C THR A 113 31.14 11.72 7.97
N GLU A 114 30.86 11.62 6.68
CA GLU A 114 31.84 11.70 5.60
C GLU A 114 31.58 12.97 4.78
N ILE A 115 32.63 13.73 4.48
CA ILE A 115 32.52 14.96 3.70
C ILE A 115 33.60 15.03 2.62
N VAL A 116 33.24 15.57 1.46
CA VAL A 116 34.14 15.88 0.35
C VAL A 116 33.91 17.32 -0.10
N LEU A 117 34.96 18.13 -0.07
CA LEU A 117 34.94 19.46 -0.70
C LEU A 117 35.02 19.30 -2.22
N ARG A 118 34.02 19.79 -2.96
CA ARG A 118 33.94 19.68 -4.43
C ARG A 118 34.31 20.96 -5.17
N SER A 119 34.10 22.12 -4.55
CA SER A 119 34.54 23.42 -5.07
C SER A 119 34.71 24.44 -3.96
N GLY A 120 35.45 25.51 -4.25
CA GLY A 120 35.72 26.59 -3.30
C GLY A 120 36.89 26.27 -2.36
N LYS A 121 36.98 27.01 -1.26
CA LYS A 121 37.99 26.83 -0.21
C LYS A 121 37.34 26.69 1.16
N ALA A 122 37.88 25.78 1.96
CA ALA A 122 37.44 25.58 3.33
C ALA A 122 38.62 25.19 4.22
N THR A 123 38.52 25.51 5.51
CA THR A 123 39.47 25.08 6.54
C THR A 123 38.81 24.15 7.54
N ALA A 124 39.57 23.26 8.15
CA ALA A 124 39.06 22.29 9.12
C ALA A 124 38.79 22.95 10.48
N ILE A 125 37.85 22.37 11.24
CA ILE A 125 37.61 22.63 12.65
C ILE A 125 37.84 21.30 13.38
N ALA A 126 38.93 21.18 14.14
CA ALA A 126 39.20 20.01 14.96
C ALA A 126 38.24 19.96 16.16
N GLY A 127 37.92 18.74 16.58
CA GLY A 127 37.11 18.47 17.76
C GLY A 127 37.96 18.38 19.02
N THR A 128 37.29 18.17 20.15
CA THR A 128 37.93 18.05 21.47
C THR A 128 39.01 16.95 21.52
N TYR A 129 38.82 15.85 20.76
CA TYR A 129 39.69 14.68 20.78
C TYR A 129 40.49 14.47 19.49
N GLY A 130 40.71 15.51 18.67
CA GLY A 130 41.52 15.46 17.45
C GLY A 130 40.87 16.08 16.22
N GLY A 131 41.56 15.99 15.09
CA GLY A 131 41.25 16.66 13.83
C GLY A 131 40.24 15.94 12.93
N LEU A 132 40.20 16.30 11.66
CA LEU A 132 39.42 15.57 10.65
C LEU A 132 40.34 14.56 9.96
N ALA A 133 39.95 13.29 9.96
CA ALA A 133 40.75 12.24 9.32
C ALA A 133 40.63 12.37 7.79
N ASP A 134 41.67 12.84 7.13
CA ASP A 134 41.78 12.83 5.68
C ASP A 134 42.26 11.45 5.23
N LEU A 135 41.31 10.64 4.73
CA LEU A 135 41.58 9.26 4.34
C LEU A 135 42.35 9.16 3.02
N ALA A 136 42.37 10.21 2.20
CA ALA A 136 43.10 10.24 0.94
C ALA A 136 44.57 10.62 1.16
N ALA A 137 44.85 11.56 2.05
CA ALA A 137 46.21 11.99 2.39
C ALA A 137 46.84 11.21 3.55
N GLY A 138 46.04 10.52 4.38
CA GLY A 138 46.52 9.79 5.55
C GLY A 138 46.96 10.69 6.70
N VAL A 139 46.31 11.85 6.86
CA VAL A 139 46.63 12.86 7.89
C VAL A 139 45.40 13.24 8.72
N ASP A 140 45.63 13.84 9.88
CA ASP A 140 44.59 14.37 10.77
C ASP A 140 44.62 15.90 10.72
N LEU A 141 43.65 16.49 10.01
CA LEU A 141 43.56 17.94 9.78
C LEU A 141 43.17 18.68 11.07
N GLN A 142 44.01 19.59 11.53
CA GLN A 142 43.76 20.42 12.71
C GLN A 142 42.97 21.68 12.34
N THR A 143 42.47 22.39 13.36
CA THR A 143 41.74 23.65 13.15
C THR A 143 42.59 24.64 12.34
N GLY A 144 42.04 25.14 11.23
CA GLY A 144 42.71 26.07 10.33
C GLY A 144 43.49 25.42 9.19
N ASP A 145 43.67 24.09 9.20
CA ASP A 145 44.28 23.39 8.07
C ASP A 145 43.37 23.43 6.85
N ASN A 146 43.97 23.55 5.66
CA ASN A 146 43.23 23.56 4.41
C ASN A 146 42.58 22.20 4.14
N VAL A 147 41.28 22.21 3.83
CA VAL A 147 40.58 21.05 3.32
C VAL A 147 40.88 20.91 1.83
N THR A 148 41.62 19.86 1.47
CA THR A 148 41.98 19.61 0.07
C THR A 148 40.74 19.16 -0.72
N PRO A 149 40.43 19.79 -1.87
CA PRO A 149 39.31 19.34 -2.70
C PRO A 149 39.43 17.88 -3.13
N ASN A 150 38.30 17.18 -3.21
CA ASN A 150 38.18 15.78 -3.63
C ASN A 150 38.77 14.74 -2.68
N HIS A 151 39.18 15.14 -1.48
CA HIS A 151 39.57 14.21 -0.42
C HIS A 151 38.35 13.78 0.39
N LEU A 152 38.33 12.50 0.79
CA LEU A 152 37.32 11.97 1.69
C LEU A 152 37.77 12.22 3.13
N LEU A 153 37.04 13.08 3.84
CA LEU A 153 37.25 13.32 5.26
C LEU A 153 36.24 12.52 6.07
N LEU A 154 36.73 11.84 7.11
CA LEU A 154 35.91 11.08 8.06
C LEU A 154 35.90 11.74 9.44
N ILE A 155 34.68 11.90 9.97
CA ILE A 155 34.44 12.46 11.30
C ILE A 155 34.29 11.32 12.30
N ALA A 156 35.31 11.16 13.16
CA ALA A 156 35.36 10.01 14.06
C ALA A 156 34.30 10.05 15.17
N ARG A 157 33.97 11.24 15.68
CA ARG A 157 33.10 11.45 16.84
C ARG A 157 32.32 12.75 16.71
N ASP A 158 31.27 12.84 17.52
CA ASP A 158 30.47 14.05 17.69
C ASP A 158 31.07 14.87 18.84
N ASP A 159 32.17 15.57 18.56
CA ASP A 159 32.98 16.33 19.53
C ASP A 159 33.35 17.75 19.05
N GLY A 160 32.55 18.30 18.13
CA GLY A 160 32.69 19.65 17.60
C GLY A 160 33.54 19.76 16.33
N ARG A 161 33.64 18.70 15.53
CA ARG A 161 34.38 18.71 14.26
C ARG A 161 33.56 19.37 13.15
N GLY A 162 34.24 20.00 12.20
CA GLY A 162 33.57 20.67 11.10
C GLY A 162 34.52 21.25 10.07
N ILE A 163 33.97 22.07 9.17
CA ILE A 163 34.73 22.90 8.25
C ILE A 163 34.17 24.33 8.24
N VAL A 164 35.02 25.32 7.99
CA VAL A 164 34.62 26.72 7.72
C VAL A 164 34.74 26.98 6.23
N ALA A 165 33.68 27.49 5.61
CA ALA A 165 33.69 27.90 4.22
C ALA A 165 34.41 29.27 4.09
N GLU A 166 35.58 29.32 3.46
CA GLU A 166 36.29 30.59 3.19
C GLU A 166 35.72 31.31 1.96
N THR A 167 35.16 30.54 1.02
CA THR A 167 34.41 31.01 -0.14
C THR A 167 33.07 30.30 -0.19
N ASP A 168 32.21 30.65 -1.14
CA ASP A 168 31.11 29.76 -1.51
C ASP A 168 31.69 28.40 -1.92
N ILE A 169 31.19 27.33 -1.32
CA ILE A 169 31.68 25.96 -1.51
C ILE A 169 30.53 25.04 -1.90
N TRP A 170 30.88 23.97 -2.61
CA TRP A 170 30.02 22.81 -2.77
C TRP A 170 30.65 21.63 -2.06
N VAL A 171 29.85 20.93 -1.26
CA VAL A 171 30.28 19.76 -0.50
C VAL A 171 29.37 18.59 -0.78
N LEU A 172 29.94 17.38 -0.79
CA LEU A 172 29.17 16.15 -0.65
C LEU A 172 29.24 15.74 0.81
N ILE A 173 28.10 15.55 1.46
CA ILE A 173 28.03 15.14 2.87
C ILE A 173 27.17 13.89 2.98
N LYS A 174 27.68 12.87 3.67
CA LYS A 174 26.91 11.70 4.11
C LYS A 174 27.00 11.61 5.63
N GLY A 175 25.88 11.78 6.30
CA GLY A 175 25.80 11.76 7.77
C GLY A 175 25.18 13.03 8.34
N LYS A 176 25.23 13.16 9.66
CA LYS A 176 24.62 14.30 10.36
C LYS A 176 25.49 15.54 10.23
N TYR A 177 24.87 16.68 9.95
CA TYR A 177 25.53 17.98 9.92
C TYR A 177 24.56 19.11 10.30
N THR A 178 25.12 20.25 10.69
CA THR A 178 24.40 21.53 10.82
C THR A 178 25.20 22.62 10.10
N ILE A 179 24.50 23.63 9.59
CA ILE A 179 25.12 24.81 8.97
C ILE A 179 24.83 26.00 9.88
N GLU A 180 25.89 26.63 10.37
CA GLU A 180 25.84 27.84 11.20
C GLU A 180 26.31 29.03 10.35
N THR A 181 25.54 30.10 10.34
CA THR A 181 25.89 31.36 9.65
C THR A 181 26.19 32.43 10.70
N ASP A 182 27.21 33.25 10.47
CA ASP A 182 27.65 34.28 11.43
C ASP A 182 26.64 35.45 11.62
N GLU A 183 25.45 35.42 10.99
CA GLU A 183 24.44 36.48 11.04
C GLU A 183 23.62 36.56 12.35
N GLU A 184 23.75 35.61 13.28
CA GLU A 184 22.96 35.59 14.54
C GLU A 184 23.61 36.33 15.74
N LYS A 185 24.47 37.34 15.51
CA LYS A 185 25.14 38.09 16.60
C LYS A 185 24.88 39.59 16.67
N GLU A 186 23.83 40.12 16.02
CA GLU A 186 23.52 41.55 16.06
C GLU A 186 22.22 41.95 16.80
N GLU A 187 21.57 41.06 17.55
CA GLU A 187 20.41 41.42 18.39
C GLU A 187 20.59 41.00 19.86
N GLU A 188 21.39 41.77 20.61
CA GLU A 188 21.25 41.97 22.07
C GLU A 188 21.44 43.44 22.44
#